data_AF-A0AAX1LNE2-F1
#
_entry.id   AF-A0AAX1LNE2-F1
#
_cell.length_a   1.000
_cell.length_b   1.000
_cell.length_c   1.000
_cell.angle_alpha   90.00
_cell.angle_beta   90.00
_cell.angle_gamma   90.00
#
_symmetry.space_group_name_H-M   'P 1'
#
loop_
_entity.id
_entity.type
_entity.pdbx_description
1 polymer ?
#
loop_
_entity_poly.entity_id
_entity_poly.type
_entity_poly.pdbx_seq_one_letter_code
_entity_poly.pdbx_strand_id
1 'polypeptide(L)'
;MVLTPENSKKLPDKYKQALANKVQTVQARIADIPHDKVTTIIHAQKQPKRVFFLCEDMSHPVIDYCRVIDILRWARENPLASQQVSKLCTCVQNHGINSFKDLASKAGEYLSQAHVLCDIVASIAFALSEAADTIPDEDTFINACKAAFALSRRNSLGFGPSRKRHGKNAVAARKSRQENDDEESQKRYTDGGSISSDLLTRILLDISKDVYALLMEYKSQTKQFLQAVQATAILFCPDPDSHKLTWDMCFIPLFQTKICDDLRSKLNQDIITALEYGKTDIWDNGARAYW
;
A
#
# COMPACT_ATOMS: atom_id res chain seq x y z
N MET A 1 0.32 -0.19 -16.01
CA MET A 1 1.48 0.29 -16.80
C MET A 1 2.25 1.30 -15.97
N VAL A 2 3.50 1.02 -15.61
CA VAL A 2 4.36 1.98 -14.91
C VAL A 2 4.84 3.03 -15.91
N LEU A 3 4.89 4.29 -15.48
CA LEU A 3 5.28 5.43 -16.31
C LEU A 3 6.77 5.40 -16.66
N THR A 4 7.15 4.60 -17.65
CA THR A 4 8.48 4.73 -18.30
C THR A 4 8.52 5.99 -19.17
N PRO A 5 9.71 6.56 -19.46
CA PRO A 5 9.85 7.63 -20.46
C PRO A 5 9.27 7.29 -21.84
N GLU A 6 9.19 6.00 -22.19
CA GLU A 6 8.67 5.54 -23.48
C GLU A 6 7.15 5.41 -23.48
N ASN A 7 6.58 4.87 -22.39
CA ASN A 7 5.13 4.74 -22.25
C ASN A 7 4.48 6.09 -21.94
N SER A 8 5.17 6.99 -21.24
CA SER A 8 4.68 8.35 -20.94
C SER A 8 4.40 9.16 -22.20
N LYS A 9 5.16 8.95 -23.28
CA LYS A 9 4.91 9.58 -24.59
C LYS A 9 3.59 9.15 -25.21
N LYS A 10 3.14 7.91 -24.96
CA LYS A 10 1.89 7.32 -25.49
C LYS A 10 0.66 7.61 -24.63
N LEU A 11 0.83 8.17 -23.43
CA LEU A 11 -0.31 8.49 -22.57
C LEU A 11 -1.10 9.69 -23.12
N PRO A 12 -2.44 9.64 -23.09
CA PRO A 12 -3.28 10.79 -23.37
C PRO A 12 -2.93 11.98 -22.47
N ASP A 13 -2.98 13.20 -23.03
CA ASP A 13 -2.53 14.41 -22.33
C ASP A 13 -3.29 14.68 -21.03
N LYS A 14 -4.57 14.31 -20.95
CA LYS A 14 -5.36 14.38 -19.70
C LYS A 14 -4.70 13.64 -18.54
N TYR A 15 -4.04 12.51 -18.78
CA TYR A 15 -3.37 11.73 -17.73
C TYR A 15 -1.99 12.31 -17.40
N LYS A 16 -1.28 12.85 -18.38
CA LYS A 16 -0.03 13.59 -18.14
C LYS A 16 -0.29 14.83 -17.28
N GLN A 17 -1.33 15.59 -17.60
CA GLN A 17 -1.76 16.76 -16.84
C GLN A 17 -2.22 16.38 -15.43
N ALA A 18 -3.03 15.33 -15.29
CA ALA A 18 -3.44 14.84 -13.96
C ALA A 18 -2.24 14.45 -13.09
N LEU A 19 -1.23 13.77 -13.67
CA LEU A 19 0.00 13.44 -12.95
C LEU A 19 0.80 14.70 -12.58
N ALA A 20 0.98 15.64 -13.51
CA ALA A 20 1.70 16.88 -13.24
C ALA A 20 1.03 17.70 -12.12
N ASN A 21 -0.30 17.82 -12.16
CA ASN A 21 -1.08 18.46 -11.11
C ASN A 21 -0.91 17.73 -9.78
N LYS A 22 -0.93 16.39 -9.78
CA LYS A 22 -0.73 15.60 -8.56
C LYS A 22 0.69 15.80 -7.99
N VAL A 23 1.72 15.84 -8.83
CA VAL A 23 3.10 16.14 -8.41
C VAL A 23 3.16 17.51 -7.73
N GLN A 24 2.59 18.55 -8.34
CA GLN A 24 2.57 19.90 -7.77
C GLN A 24 1.84 19.94 -6.42
N THR A 25 0.64 19.35 -6.34
CA THR A 25 -0.13 19.27 -5.10
C THR A 25 0.65 18.57 -3.99
N VAL A 26 1.34 17.48 -4.31
CA VAL A 26 2.09 16.68 -3.33
C VAL A 26 3.35 17.41 -2.86
N GLN A 27 4.03 18.14 -3.75
CA GLN A 27 5.15 19.00 -3.38
C GLN A 27 4.74 20.15 -2.47
N ALA A 28 3.54 20.72 -2.66
CA ALA A 28 3.00 21.72 -1.74
C ALA A 28 2.66 21.08 -0.37
N ARG A 29 1.90 19.97 -0.37
CA ARG A 29 1.47 19.30 0.87
C ARG A 29 2.63 18.80 1.74
N ILE A 30 3.74 18.33 1.14
CA ILE A 30 4.90 17.91 1.93
C ILE A 30 5.60 19.09 2.62
N ALA A 31 5.62 20.26 1.97
CA ALA A 31 6.18 21.49 2.55
C ALA A 31 5.29 22.05 3.67
N ASP A 32 3.97 21.85 3.56
CA ASP A 32 2.97 22.32 4.53
C ASP A 32 2.83 21.42 5.78
N ILE A 33 3.63 20.34 5.88
CA ILE A 33 3.63 19.48 7.06
C ILE A 33 3.95 20.32 8.31
N PRO A 34 3.11 20.29 9.36
CA PRO A 34 3.29 21.09 10.57
C PRO A 34 4.35 20.49 11.50
N HIS A 35 5.60 20.50 11.07
CA HIS A 35 6.76 19.89 11.73
C HIS A 35 6.86 20.20 13.22
N ASP A 36 6.68 21.46 13.62
CA ASP A 36 6.79 21.90 15.01
C ASP A 36 5.72 21.29 15.92
N LYS A 37 4.48 21.20 15.41
CA LYS A 37 3.36 20.60 16.15
C LYS A 37 3.59 19.12 16.36
N VAL A 38 4.04 18.42 15.30
CA VAL A 38 4.32 16.99 15.31
C VAL A 38 5.46 16.69 16.28
N THR A 39 6.55 17.44 16.19
CA THR A 39 7.71 17.34 17.09
C THR A 39 7.31 17.55 18.55
N THR A 40 6.49 18.56 18.82
CA THR A 40 5.96 18.83 20.17
C THR A 40 5.18 17.63 20.72
N ILE A 41 4.34 17.01 19.89
CA ILE A 41 3.56 15.82 20.28
C ILE A 41 4.48 14.63 20.55
N ILE A 42 5.47 14.37 19.68
CA ILE A 42 6.45 13.28 19.86
C ILE A 42 7.18 13.44 21.19
N HIS A 43 7.70 14.64 21.48
CA HIS A 43 8.42 14.93 22.71
C HIS A 43 7.54 14.82 23.96
N ALA A 44 6.29 15.29 23.89
CA ALA A 44 5.34 15.21 25.00
C ALA A 44 5.01 13.76 25.40
N GLN A 45 5.00 12.84 24.42
CA GLN A 45 4.55 11.46 24.61
C GLN A 45 5.68 10.52 25.06
N LYS A 46 6.94 11.00 25.10
CA LYS A 46 8.13 10.29 25.61
C LYS A 46 8.39 8.89 25.03
N GLN A 47 7.68 8.50 23.97
CA GLN A 47 7.89 7.29 23.18
C GLN A 47 7.53 7.58 21.71
N PRO A 48 8.35 7.13 20.74
CA PRO A 48 7.97 7.16 19.34
C PRO A 48 6.87 6.10 19.13
N LYS A 49 5.61 6.47 19.32
CA LYS A 49 4.47 5.64 18.92
C LYS A 49 4.03 6.11 17.54
N ARG A 50 3.84 5.18 16.60
CA ARG A 50 3.41 5.53 15.24
C ARG A 50 2.00 6.14 15.15
N VAL A 51 1.22 6.11 16.24
CA VAL A 51 -0.14 6.67 16.36
C VAL A 51 -0.23 8.14 15.94
N PHE A 52 0.83 8.92 16.19
CA PHE A 52 0.84 10.35 15.87
C PHE A 52 1.02 10.66 14.38
N PHE A 53 1.42 9.67 13.57
CA PHE A 53 1.72 9.85 12.14
C PHE A 53 0.58 9.45 11.23
N LEU A 54 -0.37 8.67 11.74
CA LEU A 54 -1.51 8.19 10.96
C LEU A 54 -2.64 9.21 10.95
N CYS A 55 -2.35 10.38 10.39
CA CYS A 55 -3.34 11.38 10.11
C CYS A 55 -3.20 11.86 8.66
N GLU A 56 -4.34 12.22 8.06
CA GLU A 56 -4.44 12.70 6.69
C GLU A 56 -3.51 13.88 6.38
N ASP A 57 -3.13 14.67 7.39
CA ASP A 57 -2.23 15.81 7.26
C ASP A 57 -0.73 15.42 7.29
N MET A 58 -0.40 14.19 7.68
CA MET A 58 0.97 13.69 7.83
C MET A 58 1.25 12.45 6.97
N SER A 59 0.50 11.36 7.17
CA SER A 59 0.70 10.09 6.46
C SER A 59 0.46 10.26 4.96
N HIS A 60 -0.64 10.93 4.58
CA HIS A 60 -1.03 11.05 3.18
C HIS A 60 -0.03 11.85 2.35
N PRO A 61 0.44 13.04 2.76
CA PRO A 61 1.47 13.77 2.00
C PRO A 61 2.76 12.96 1.85
N VAL A 62 3.22 12.30 2.92
CA VAL A 62 4.46 11.51 2.92
C VAL A 62 4.37 10.34 1.94
N ILE A 63 3.27 9.56 2.00
CA ILE A 63 3.07 8.43 1.09
C ILE A 63 2.85 8.92 -0.33
N ASP A 64 2.00 9.93 -0.54
CA ASP A 64 1.74 10.46 -1.87
C ASP A 64 3.05 10.94 -2.52
N TYR A 65 3.94 11.53 -1.75
CA TYR A 65 5.28 11.91 -2.22
C TYR A 65 6.09 10.69 -2.64
N CYS A 66 6.16 9.66 -1.78
CA CYS A 66 6.83 8.41 -2.11
C CYS A 66 6.26 7.78 -3.40
N ARG A 67 4.93 7.73 -3.51
CA ARG A 67 4.19 7.11 -4.62
C ARG A 67 4.35 7.84 -5.94
N VAL A 68 4.22 9.16 -5.94
CA VAL A 68 4.10 9.98 -7.15
C VAL A 68 5.44 10.57 -7.58
N ILE A 69 6.41 10.68 -6.68
CA ILE A 69 7.72 11.28 -6.96
C ILE A 69 8.83 10.25 -6.81
N ASP A 70 9.07 9.70 -5.62
CA ASP A 70 10.25 8.89 -5.36
C ASP A 70 10.25 7.56 -6.11
N ILE A 71 9.17 6.77 -6.04
CA ILE A 71 9.04 5.49 -6.74
C ILE A 71 9.12 5.72 -8.26
N LEU A 72 8.47 6.76 -8.78
CA LEU A 72 8.50 7.06 -10.22
C LEU A 72 9.87 7.54 -10.69
N ARG A 73 10.57 8.35 -9.88
CA ARG A 73 11.96 8.76 -10.15
C ARG A 73 12.88 7.56 -10.14
N TRP A 74 12.82 6.74 -9.09
CA TRP A 74 13.61 5.51 -8.97
C TRP A 74 13.40 4.58 -10.16
N ALA A 75 12.15 4.28 -10.52
CA ALA A 75 11.85 3.46 -11.69
C ALA A 75 12.42 4.08 -12.98
N ARG A 76 12.30 5.40 -13.16
CA ARG A 76 12.84 6.10 -14.34
C ARG A 76 14.36 5.99 -14.44
N GLU A 77 15.05 6.11 -13.32
CA GLU A 77 16.52 6.09 -13.24
C GLU A 77 17.09 4.66 -13.30
N ASN A 78 16.26 3.65 -13.06
CA ASN A 78 16.67 2.25 -12.97
C ASN A 78 15.84 1.37 -13.95
N PRO A 79 16.33 1.12 -15.18
CA PRO A 79 15.58 0.38 -16.20
C PRO A 79 15.09 -1.00 -15.74
N LEU A 80 15.92 -1.75 -15.00
CA LEU A 80 15.56 -3.05 -14.44
C LEU A 80 14.42 -2.94 -13.41
N ALA A 81 14.49 -1.96 -12.50
CA ALA A 81 13.42 -1.70 -11.54
C ALA A 81 12.13 -1.34 -12.28
N SER A 82 12.21 -0.47 -13.30
CA SER A 82 11.04 -0.12 -14.11
C SER A 82 10.42 -1.35 -14.77
N GLN A 83 11.23 -2.27 -15.29
CA GLN A 83 10.76 -3.50 -15.89
C GLN A 83 10.08 -4.40 -14.86
N GLN A 84 10.70 -4.60 -13.69
CA GLN A 84 10.14 -5.38 -12.58
C GLN A 84 8.80 -4.82 -12.12
N VAL A 85 8.73 -3.53 -11.75
CA VAL A 85 7.48 -2.89 -11.31
C VAL A 85 6.43 -2.94 -12.43
N SER A 86 6.82 -2.78 -13.70
CA SER A 86 5.87 -2.89 -14.81
C SER A 86 5.30 -4.30 -14.96
N LYS A 87 6.13 -5.36 -14.88
CA LYS A 87 5.66 -6.75 -14.92
C LYS A 87 4.74 -7.05 -13.73
N LEU A 88 5.11 -6.63 -12.53
CA LEU A 88 4.30 -6.76 -11.32
C LEU A 88 2.93 -6.05 -11.46
N CYS A 89 2.91 -4.81 -11.94
CA CYS A 89 1.66 -4.11 -12.23
C CYS A 89 0.82 -4.82 -13.29
N THR A 90 1.43 -5.49 -14.26
CA THR A 90 0.72 -6.30 -15.26
C THR A 90 0.07 -7.52 -14.61
N CYS A 91 0.75 -8.24 -13.71
CA CYS A 91 0.16 -9.35 -12.95
C CYS A 91 -1.07 -8.89 -12.15
N VAL A 92 -0.94 -7.78 -11.42
CA VAL A 92 -2.05 -7.18 -10.66
C VAL A 92 -3.18 -6.70 -11.57
N GLN A 93 -2.88 -6.16 -12.75
CA GLN A 93 -3.90 -5.76 -13.72
C GLN A 93 -4.65 -6.96 -14.29
N ASN A 94 -3.94 -8.04 -14.62
CA ASN A 94 -4.49 -9.21 -15.29
C ASN A 94 -5.36 -10.05 -14.35
N HIS A 95 -4.88 -10.31 -13.15
CA HIS A 95 -5.56 -11.19 -12.20
C HIS A 95 -6.36 -10.43 -11.15
N GLY A 96 -5.98 -9.19 -10.84
CA GLY A 96 -6.74 -8.32 -9.95
C GLY A 96 -7.79 -7.57 -10.73
N ILE A 97 -7.39 -6.46 -11.35
CA ILE A 97 -8.33 -5.48 -11.93
C ILE A 97 -9.25 -6.13 -12.97
N ASN A 98 -8.75 -6.96 -13.89
CA ASN A 98 -9.60 -7.57 -14.91
C ASN A 98 -10.60 -8.57 -14.32
N SER A 99 -10.25 -9.30 -13.26
CA SER A 99 -11.20 -10.20 -12.57
C SER A 99 -12.34 -9.46 -11.89
N PHE A 100 -12.18 -8.16 -11.60
CA PHE A 100 -13.26 -7.30 -11.11
C PHE A 100 -14.02 -6.56 -12.23
N LYS A 101 -13.47 -6.45 -13.45
CA LYS A 101 -14.11 -5.73 -14.56
C LYS A 101 -15.39 -6.41 -15.04
N ASP A 102 -15.41 -7.73 -14.99
CA ASP A 102 -16.54 -8.54 -15.46
C ASP A 102 -17.62 -8.73 -14.38
N LEU A 103 -17.42 -8.15 -13.20
CA LEU A 103 -18.43 -8.03 -12.15
C LEU A 103 -19.24 -6.73 -12.35
N ALA A 104 -20.39 -6.59 -11.68
CA ALA A 104 -21.19 -5.37 -11.73
C ALA A 104 -20.39 -4.08 -11.57
N SER A 105 -20.93 -2.99 -12.11
CA SER A 105 -20.41 -1.62 -11.99
C SER A 105 -20.02 -1.21 -10.55
N LYS A 106 -20.63 -1.80 -9.52
CA LYS A 106 -20.31 -1.56 -8.10
C LYS A 106 -19.03 -2.28 -7.61
N ALA A 107 -18.55 -3.31 -8.29
CA ALA A 107 -17.33 -4.02 -7.93
C ALA A 107 -16.07 -3.13 -8.13
N GLY A 108 -16.11 -2.18 -9.07
CA GLY A 108 -15.06 -1.17 -9.21
C GLY A 108 -15.01 -0.19 -8.03
N GLU A 109 -16.16 0.16 -7.46
CA GLU A 109 -16.24 0.96 -6.24
C GLU A 109 -15.64 0.18 -5.06
N TYR A 110 -16.00 -1.10 -4.89
CA TYR A 110 -15.33 -1.97 -3.94
C TYR A 110 -13.83 -1.99 -4.20
N LEU A 111 -13.33 -2.34 -5.38
CA LEU A 111 -11.89 -2.40 -5.67
C LEU A 111 -11.13 -1.11 -5.28
N SER A 112 -11.74 0.05 -5.52
CA SER A 112 -11.17 1.36 -5.18
C SER A 112 -11.16 1.66 -3.68
N GLN A 113 -12.17 1.20 -2.94
CA GLN A 113 -12.34 1.39 -1.50
C GLN A 113 -11.67 0.27 -0.73
N ALA A 114 -12.06 -0.98 -0.98
CA ALA A 114 -11.20 -2.09 -1.35
C ALA A 114 -9.79 -2.18 -0.79
N HIS A 115 -8.88 -1.51 -1.49
CA HIS A 115 -7.45 -1.65 -1.27
C HIS A 115 -7.01 -3.14 -1.22
N VAL A 116 -7.79 -4.04 -1.83
CA VAL A 116 -7.58 -5.49 -1.72
C VAL A 116 -6.30 -5.89 -2.45
N LEU A 117 -6.01 -5.18 -3.54
CA LEU A 117 -4.84 -5.42 -4.34
C LEU A 117 -3.55 -5.03 -3.62
N CYS A 118 -3.53 -3.91 -2.88
CA CYS A 118 -2.31 -3.55 -2.14
C CYS A 118 -2.05 -4.49 -0.97
N ASP A 119 -3.09 -4.98 -0.29
CA ASP A 119 -2.94 -6.01 0.76
C ASP A 119 -2.45 -7.35 0.19
N ILE A 120 -2.96 -7.76 -0.98
CA ILE A 120 -2.46 -8.96 -1.67
C ILE A 120 -0.97 -8.80 -2.01
N VAL A 121 -0.58 -7.68 -2.62
CA VAL A 121 0.82 -7.43 -2.97
C VAL A 121 1.70 -7.30 -1.72
N ALA A 122 1.20 -6.70 -0.64
CA ALA A 122 1.91 -6.62 0.64
C ALA A 122 2.08 -8.00 1.31
N SER A 123 1.12 -8.90 1.13
CA SER A 123 1.21 -10.30 1.58
C SER A 123 2.30 -11.06 0.83
N ILE A 124 2.48 -10.74 -0.44
CA ILE A 124 3.59 -11.26 -1.25
C ILE A 124 4.91 -10.64 -0.81
N ALA A 125 4.96 -9.33 -0.54
CA ALA A 125 6.15 -8.68 0.02
C ALA A 125 6.58 -9.33 1.35
N PHE A 126 5.60 -9.67 2.20
CA PHE A 126 5.83 -10.41 3.45
C PHE A 126 6.46 -11.78 3.18
N ALA A 127 5.85 -12.59 2.30
CA ALA A 127 6.39 -13.92 1.99
C ALA A 127 7.82 -13.85 1.42
N LEU A 128 8.10 -12.83 0.59
CA LEU A 128 9.44 -12.58 0.05
C LEU A 128 10.45 -12.12 1.11
N SER A 129 10.04 -11.31 2.09
CA SER A 129 10.95 -10.86 3.16
C SER A 129 11.33 -12.00 4.11
N GLU A 130 10.42 -12.95 4.33
CA GLU A 130 10.65 -14.12 5.17
C GLU A 130 11.50 -15.21 4.47
N ALA A 131 11.57 -15.18 3.13
CA ALA A 131 12.29 -16.18 2.33
C ALA A 131 13.82 -16.20 2.55
N ALA A 132 14.40 -15.31 3.36
CA ALA A 132 15.84 -15.25 3.68
C ALA A 132 16.75 -15.38 2.42
N ASP A 133 17.95 -15.95 2.57
CA ASP A 133 18.90 -16.17 1.46
C ASP A 133 18.51 -17.32 0.53
N THR A 134 17.42 -18.06 0.82
CA THR A 134 17.01 -19.26 0.07
C THR A 134 15.57 -19.15 -0.38
N ILE A 135 15.36 -18.93 -1.68
CA ILE A 135 14.03 -18.88 -2.27
C ILE A 135 13.29 -20.21 -1.98
N PRO A 136 12.15 -20.19 -1.27
CA PRO A 136 11.36 -21.40 -1.00
C PRO A 136 10.76 -21.95 -2.30
N ASP A 137 10.28 -23.19 -2.27
CA ASP A 137 9.47 -23.73 -3.36
C ASP A 137 8.14 -22.95 -3.51
N GLU A 138 7.49 -23.11 -4.66
CA GLU A 138 6.28 -22.37 -5.03
C GLU A 138 5.14 -22.57 -4.03
N ASP A 139 4.93 -23.81 -3.57
CA ASP A 139 3.82 -24.13 -2.66
C ASP A 139 4.06 -23.50 -1.29
N THR A 140 5.29 -23.59 -0.77
CA THR A 140 5.69 -22.92 0.48
C THR A 140 5.52 -21.40 0.38
N PHE A 141 5.95 -20.79 -0.73
CA PHE A 141 5.78 -19.37 -0.99
C PHE A 141 4.29 -18.96 -1.02
N ILE A 142 3.47 -19.67 -1.78
CA ILE A 142 2.03 -19.39 -1.90
C ILE A 142 1.33 -19.55 -0.55
N ASN A 143 1.69 -20.55 0.24
CA ASN A 143 1.11 -20.75 1.57
C ASN A 143 1.48 -19.62 2.54
N ALA A 144 2.70 -19.09 2.46
CA ALA A 144 3.10 -17.90 3.21
C ALA A 144 2.27 -16.67 2.79
N CYS A 145 2.07 -16.46 1.48
CA CYS A 145 1.20 -15.39 0.96
C CYS A 145 -0.23 -15.48 1.50
N LYS A 146 -0.83 -16.69 1.52
CA LYS A 146 -2.17 -16.93 2.07
C LYS A 146 -2.25 -16.62 3.56
N ALA A 147 -1.27 -17.09 4.34
CA ALA A 147 -1.22 -16.85 5.77
C ALA A 147 -1.10 -15.36 6.10
N ALA A 148 -0.22 -14.64 5.38
CA ALA A 148 -0.05 -13.21 5.52
C ALA A 148 -1.32 -12.43 5.15
N PHE A 149 -1.98 -12.80 4.04
CA PHE A 149 -3.21 -12.14 3.62
C PHE A 149 -4.36 -12.36 4.61
N ALA A 150 -4.54 -13.58 5.11
CA ALA A 150 -5.54 -13.89 6.13
C ALA A 150 -5.28 -13.16 7.45
N LEU A 151 -4.00 -12.97 7.83
CA LEU A 151 -3.63 -12.18 8.99
C LEU A 151 -3.93 -10.68 8.77
N SER A 152 -3.61 -10.14 7.58
CA SER A 152 -3.93 -8.75 7.24
C SER A 152 -5.43 -8.49 7.29
N ARG A 153 -6.26 -9.37 6.70
CA ARG A 153 -7.72 -9.22 6.73
C ARG A 153 -8.29 -9.19 8.15
N ARG A 154 -7.71 -9.93 9.08
CA ARG A 154 -8.12 -9.94 10.50
C ARG A 154 -7.69 -8.69 11.26
N ASN A 155 -6.49 -8.19 10.97
CA ASN A 155 -5.85 -7.16 11.80
C ASN A 155 -5.97 -5.74 11.22
N SER A 156 -6.35 -5.61 9.96
CA SER A 156 -6.58 -4.32 9.30
C SER A 156 -8.02 -3.86 9.51
N LEU A 157 -8.22 -2.55 9.63
CA LEU A 157 -9.55 -1.96 9.63
C LEU A 157 -10.13 -1.99 8.22
N GLY A 158 -11.44 -2.19 8.11
CA GLY A 158 -12.15 -2.18 6.82
C GLY A 158 -12.45 -0.78 6.30
N PHE A 159 -13.00 -0.70 5.08
CA PHE A 159 -13.45 0.54 4.43
C PHE A 159 -14.39 1.39 5.27
N GLY A 160 -14.13 2.69 5.22
CA GLY A 160 -15.16 3.67 5.49
C GLY A 160 -14.59 5.07 5.61
N PRO A 161 -15.18 6.08 4.93
CA PRO A 161 -15.02 7.43 5.42
C PRO A 161 -15.58 7.46 6.83
N SER A 162 -14.81 7.98 7.78
CA SER A 162 -15.40 8.53 8.99
C SER A 162 -16.32 9.69 8.58
N ARG A 163 -17.55 9.41 8.11
CA ARG A 163 -18.57 10.45 7.93
C ARG A 163 -18.98 11.07 9.28
N LYS A 164 -18.50 10.52 10.39
CA LYS A 164 -18.51 11.14 11.73
C LYS A 164 -17.11 11.62 12.12
N ARG A 165 -16.52 12.55 11.34
CA ARG A 165 -15.23 13.22 11.64
C ARG A 165 -15.16 13.95 13.00
N HIS A 166 -16.25 13.99 13.79
CA HIS A 166 -16.33 14.73 15.05
C HIS A 166 -16.86 13.94 16.27
N GLY A 167 -16.98 12.61 16.18
CA GLY A 167 -17.45 11.81 17.32
C GLY A 167 -16.32 11.21 18.13
N LYS A 168 -16.25 11.50 19.44
CA LYS A 168 -15.34 10.88 20.43
C LYS A 168 -15.36 9.33 20.44
N ASN A 169 -16.32 8.70 19.75
CA ASN A 169 -16.55 7.25 19.67
C ASN A 169 -16.48 6.67 18.23
N ALA A 170 -16.07 7.44 17.22
CA ALA A 170 -16.10 6.98 15.81
C ALA A 170 -15.03 5.93 15.47
N VAL A 171 -13.95 5.85 16.25
CA VAL A 171 -12.86 4.88 16.07
C VAL A 171 -13.25 3.49 16.59
N ALA A 172 -14.10 3.41 17.62
CA ALA A 172 -14.55 2.16 18.26
C ALA A 172 -15.60 1.37 17.44
N ALA A 173 -15.98 1.84 16.25
CA ALA A 173 -17.05 1.27 15.43
C ALA A 173 -16.61 0.88 14.00
N ARG A 174 -15.29 0.86 13.72
CA ARG A 174 -14.79 0.39 12.43
C ARG A 174 -14.71 -1.13 12.47
N LYS A 175 -15.43 -1.77 11.54
CA LYS A 175 -15.33 -3.21 11.28
C LYS A 175 -13.92 -3.55 10.83
N SER A 176 -13.47 -4.75 11.15
CA SER A 176 -12.30 -5.35 10.53
C SER A 176 -12.48 -5.45 9.02
N ARG A 177 -11.36 -5.55 8.31
CA ARG A 177 -11.36 -5.79 6.87
C ARG A 177 -12.09 -7.08 6.52
N GLN A 178 -11.88 -8.14 7.30
CA GLN A 178 -12.59 -9.40 7.13
C GLN A 178 -14.11 -9.22 7.21
N GLU A 179 -14.63 -8.52 8.22
CA GLU A 179 -16.07 -8.28 8.36
C GLU A 179 -16.65 -7.50 7.17
N ASN A 180 -15.92 -6.51 6.64
CA ASN A 180 -16.37 -5.78 5.45
C ASN A 180 -16.36 -6.65 4.19
N ASP A 181 -15.35 -7.49 4.02
CA ASP A 181 -15.29 -8.44 2.91
C ASP A 181 -16.42 -9.48 3.01
N ASP A 182 -16.71 -9.97 4.22
CA ASP A 182 -17.76 -10.95 4.48
C ASP A 182 -19.15 -10.32 4.22
N GLU A 183 -19.37 -9.07 4.62
CA GLU A 183 -20.59 -8.32 4.30
C GLU A 183 -20.74 -8.03 2.80
N GLU A 184 -19.66 -7.67 2.12
CA GLU A 184 -19.69 -7.46 0.67
C GLU A 184 -19.96 -8.79 -0.07
N SER A 185 -19.45 -9.91 0.44
CA SER A 185 -19.69 -11.24 -0.13
C SER A 185 -21.16 -11.68 -0.07
N GLN A 186 -21.93 -11.13 0.88
CA GLN A 186 -23.36 -11.36 1.03
C GLN A 186 -24.20 -10.47 0.10
N LYS A 187 -23.64 -9.39 -0.44
CA LYS A 187 -24.31 -8.56 -1.43
C LYS A 187 -24.30 -9.28 -2.78
N ARG A 188 -25.49 -9.63 -3.28
CA ARG A 188 -25.65 -10.11 -4.65
C ARG A 188 -25.58 -8.90 -5.59
N TYR A 189 -24.57 -8.87 -6.46
CA TYR A 189 -24.57 -7.91 -7.55
C TYR A 189 -25.59 -8.36 -8.62
N THR A 190 -26.21 -7.39 -9.30
CA THR A 190 -27.38 -7.57 -10.18
C THR A 190 -27.15 -8.49 -11.40
N ASP A 191 -25.90 -8.87 -11.67
CA ASP A 191 -25.43 -9.68 -12.79
C ASP A 191 -24.71 -10.98 -12.37
N GLY A 192 -24.84 -11.41 -11.11
CA GLY A 192 -24.73 -12.82 -10.74
C GLY A 192 -23.46 -13.31 -10.03
N GLY A 193 -22.50 -12.42 -9.74
CA GLY A 193 -21.39 -12.72 -8.84
C GLY A 193 -21.53 -12.02 -7.48
N SER A 194 -20.84 -12.51 -6.45
CA SER A 194 -20.47 -11.70 -5.28
C SER A 194 -18.94 -11.58 -5.23
N ILE A 195 -18.42 -10.60 -4.49
CA ILE A 195 -16.99 -10.53 -4.17
C ILE A 195 -16.75 -11.54 -3.05
N SER A 196 -16.69 -12.82 -3.44
CA SER A 196 -16.56 -13.92 -2.50
C SER A 196 -15.13 -14.04 -1.97
N SER A 197 -14.99 -14.66 -0.79
CA SER A 197 -13.67 -15.06 -0.28
C SER A 197 -12.92 -15.96 -1.28
N ASP A 198 -13.64 -16.77 -2.06
CA ASP A 198 -13.05 -17.62 -3.11
C ASP A 198 -12.48 -16.80 -4.26
N LEU A 199 -13.17 -15.73 -4.68
CA LEU A 199 -12.64 -14.81 -5.69
C LEU A 199 -11.34 -14.18 -5.19
N LEU A 200 -11.34 -13.62 -3.98
CA LEU A 200 -10.16 -12.98 -3.40
C LEU A 200 -9.00 -13.96 -3.26
N THR A 201 -9.29 -15.20 -2.86
CA THR A 201 -8.30 -16.28 -2.75
C THR A 201 -7.74 -16.65 -4.13
N ARG A 202 -8.58 -16.76 -5.16
CA ARG A 202 -8.13 -17.01 -6.53
C ARG A 202 -7.24 -15.89 -7.05
N ILE A 203 -7.62 -14.63 -6.86
CA ILE A 203 -6.81 -13.47 -7.26
C ILE A 203 -5.44 -13.50 -6.56
N LEU A 204 -5.42 -13.75 -5.25
CA LEU A 204 -4.17 -13.91 -4.50
C LEU A 204 -3.31 -15.04 -5.08
N LEU A 205 -3.90 -16.20 -5.36
CA LEU A 205 -3.21 -17.35 -5.93
C LEU A 205 -2.58 -17.02 -7.29
N ASP A 206 -3.36 -16.47 -8.21
CA ASP A 206 -2.91 -16.19 -9.57
C ASP A 206 -1.82 -15.11 -9.59
N ILE A 207 -1.97 -14.05 -8.79
CA ILE A 207 -0.90 -13.05 -8.63
C ILE A 207 0.34 -13.69 -7.98
N SER A 208 0.18 -14.52 -6.94
CA SER A 208 1.33 -15.13 -6.25
C SER A 208 2.12 -16.06 -7.17
N LYS A 209 1.44 -16.85 -8.02
CA LYS A 209 2.09 -17.72 -9.01
C LYS A 209 2.91 -16.93 -10.02
N ASP A 210 2.31 -15.89 -10.61
CA ASP A 210 3.03 -15.04 -11.56
C ASP A 210 4.22 -14.33 -10.88
N VAL A 211 4.04 -13.82 -9.66
CA VAL A 211 5.12 -13.17 -8.91
C VAL A 211 6.22 -14.16 -8.54
N TYR A 212 5.89 -15.41 -8.22
CA TYR A 212 6.88 -16.46 -8.01
C TYR A 212 7.68 -16.77 -9.28
N ALA A 213 7.03 -16.85 -10.44
CA ALA A 213 7.72 -16.99 -11.71
C ALA A 213 8.68 -15.81 -11.98
N LEU A 214 8.26 -14.58 -11.67
CA LEU A 214 9.12 -13.40 -11.75
C LEU A 214 10.27 -13.43 -10.72
N LEU A 215 10.02 -13.91 -9.51
CA LEU A 215 11.07 -14.11 -8.49
C LEU A 215 12.15 -15.05 -9.01
N MET A 216 11.76 -16.14 -9.67
CA MET A 216 12.70 -17.08 -10.29
C MET A 216 13.47 -16.46 -11.46
N GLU A 217 12.83 -15.58 -12.25
CA GLU A 217 13.48 -14.79 -13.30
C GLU A 217 14.54 -13.84 -12.72
N TYR A 218 14.23 -13.16 -11.62
CA TYR A 218 15.09 -12.15 -10.97
C TYR A 218 15.83 -12.67 -9.74
N LYS A 219 16.09 -13.98 -9.65
CA LYS A 219 16.68 -14.63 -8.47
C LYS A 219 18.03 -14.05 -8.02
N SER A 220 18.80 -13.43 -8.92
CA SER A 220 20.07 -12.77 -8.59
C SER A 220 19.90 -11.31 -8.13
N GLN A 221 18.67 -10.79 -8.13
CA GLN A 221 18.31 -9.45 -7.66
C GLN A 221 17.14 -9.49 -6.66
N THR A 222 17.03 -10.53 -5.83
CA THR A 222 15.92 -10.72 -4.87
C THR A 222 15.62 -9.48 -4.03
N LYS A 223 16.65 -8.79 -3.52
CA LYS A 223 16.47 -7.56 -2.75
C LYS A 223 15.83 -6.42 -3.54
N GLN A 224 16.27 -6.20 -4.78
CA GLN A 224 15.68 -5.18 -5.66
C GLN A 224 14.28 -5.60 -6.12
N PHE A 225 14.07 -6.89 -6.37
CA PHE A 225 12.75 -7.43 -6.71
C PHE A 225 11.76 -7.25 -5.55
N LEU A 226 12.18 -7.48 -4.30
CA LEU A 226 11.38 -7.16 -3.11
C LEU A 226 11.02 -5.67 -3.07
N GLN A 227 11.98 -4.76 -3.31
CA GLN A 227 11.69 -3.33 -3.40
C GLN A 227 10.69 -3.02 -4.53
N ALA A 228 10.75 -3.71 -5.66
CA ALA A 228 9.79 -3.57 -6.73
C ALA A 228 8.37 -4.03 -6.31
N VAL A 229 8.25 -5.16 -5.60
CA VAL A 229 6.98 -5.64 -5.04
C VAL A 229 6.41 -4.65 -4.03
N GLN A 230 7.25 -4.15 -3.11
CA GLN A 230 6.85 -3.13 -2.14
C GLN A 230 6.38 -1.86 -2.85
N ALA A 231 7.10 -1.40 -3.88
CA ALA A 231 6.74 -0.22 -4.64
C ALA A 231 5.41 -0.41 -5.37
N THR A 232 5.18 -1.60 -5.95
CA THR A 232 3.91 -1.96 -6.54
C THR A 232 2.76 -1.89 -5.53
N ALA A 233 2.92 -2.38 -4.30
CA ALA A 233 1.89 -2.27 -3.28
C ALA A 233 1.51 -0.81 -2.99
N ILE A 234 2.51 0.08 -2.86
CA ILE A 234 2.29 1.52 -2.63
C ILE A 234 1.61 2.20 -3.82
N LEU A 235 1.97 1.84 -5.06
CA LEU A 235 1.32 2.36 -6.26
C LEU A 235 -0.19 2.04 -6.29
N PHE A 236 -0.58 0.87 -5.77
CA PHE A 236 -1.97 0.44 -5.67
C PHE A 236 -2.67 0.82 -4.36
N CYS A 237 -1.98 1.52 -3.44
CA CYS A 237 -2.53 1.92 -2.16
C CYS A 237 -2.89 3.42 -2.14
N PRO A 238 -4.18 3.77 -2.22
CA PRO A 238 -4.68 5.12 -1.97
C PRO A 238 -4.52 5.62 -0.54
N ASP A 239 -4.54 4.69 0.44
CA ASP A 239 -4.66 5.00 1.87
C ASP A 239 -3.86 3.98 2.71
N PRO A 240 -2.51 4.01 2.68
CA PRO A 240 -1.70 2.98 3.33
C PRO A 240 -1.58 3.15 4.83
N ASP A 241 -1.94 4.30 5.39
CA ASP A 241 -2.23 4.32 6.81
C ASP A 241 -3.34 3.30 7.08
N SER A 242 -4.48 3.30 6.41
CA SER A 242 -5.53 2.27 6.65
C SER A 242 -5.12 0.78 6.45
N HIS A 243 -3.94 0.45 5.90
CA HIS A 243 -3.46 -0.93 5.73
C HIS A 243 -2.16 -1.21 6.47
N LYS A 244 -2.29 -1.77 7.67
CA LYS A 244 -1.16 -2.13 8.53
C LYS A 244 -0.11 -2.97 7.78
N LEU A 245 -0.53 -3.98 7.01
CA LEU A 245 0.43 -4.83 6.29
C LEU A 245 1.16 -4.07 5.17
N THR A 246 0.45 -3.24 4.41
CA THR A 246 1.07 -2.38 3.38
C THR A 246 2.04 -1.39 4.02
N TRP A 247 1.67 -0.81 5.17
CA TRP A 247 2.54 0.08 5.92
C TRP A 247 3.82 -0.62 6.37
N ASP A 248 3.67 -1.74 7.09
CA ASP A 248 4.78 -2.44 7.75
C ASP A 248 5.70 -3.15 6.76
N MET A 249 5.14 -3.78 5.73
CA MET A 249 5.90 -4.64 4.81
C MET A 249 6.31 -3.94 3.52
N CYS A 250 5.70 -2.80 3.20
CA CYS A 250 5.98 -2.07 1.96
C CYS A 250 6.48 -0.66 2.21
N PHE A 251 5.69 0.19 2.88
CA PHE A 251 6.04 1.61 3.01
C PHE A 251 7.29 1.82 3.87
N ILE A 252 7.33 1.30 5.09
CA ILE A 252 8.47 1.51 6.00
C ILE A 252 9.78 0.95 5.43
N PRO A 253 9.84 -0.29 4.91
CA PRO A 253 11.05 -0.79 4.29
C PRO A 253 11.53 0.06 3.11
N LEU A 254 10.62 0.54 2.26
CA LEU A 254 10.99 1.44 1.16
C LEU A 254 11.49 2.79 1.66
N PHE A 255 10.82 3.36 2.67
CA PHE A 255 11.17 4.63 3.28
C PHE A 255 12.60 4.63 3.83
N GLN A 256 13.05 3.49 4.36
CA GLN A 256 14.41 3.29 4.87
C GLN A 256 15.47 3.15 3.77
N THR A 257 15.07 2.95 2.51
CA THR A 257 16.00 2.79 1.38
C THR A 257 16.33 4.13 0.71
N LYS A 258 17.34 4.10 -0.16
CA LYS A 258 17.74 5.25 -0.99
C LYS A 258 16.66 5.74 -1.95
N ILE A 259 15.63 4.93 -2.21
CA ILE A 259 14.49 5.31 -3.04
C ILE A 259 13.84 6.59 -2.48
N CYS A 260 13.72 6.67 -1.16
CA CYS A 260 13.03 7.76 -0.46
C CYS A 260 13.99 8.82 0.12
N ASP A 261 15.24 8.94 -0.37
CA ASP A 261 16.21 9.93 0.14
C ASP A 261 15.71 11.37 0.02
N ASP A 262 15.07 11.71 -1.11
CA ASP A 262 14.53 13.05 -1.33
C ASP A 262 13.35 13.35 -0.40
N LEU A 263 12.41 12.42 -0.22
CA LEU A 263 11.35 12.57 0.78
C LEU A 263 11.92 12.74 2.19
N ARG A 264 12.86 11.87 2.60
CA ARG A 264 13.50 11.97 3.92
C ARG A 264 14.17 13.31 4.13
N SER A 265 14.81 13.87 3.10
CA SER A 265 15.44 15.20 3.18
C SER A 265 14.47 16.36 3.46
N LYS A 266 13.16 16.15 3.23
CA LYS A 266 12.11 17.17 3.45
C LYS A 266 11.42 17.04 4.80
N LEU A 267 11.74 15.99 5.56
CA LEU A 267 11.15 15.72 6.87
C LEU A 267 12.14 16.07 7.97
N ASN A 268 11.64 16.56 9.10
CA ASN A 268 12.45 16.72 10.30
C ASN A 268 12.91 15.35 10.83
N GLN A 269 14.10 15.30 11.42
CA GLN A 269 14.68 14.11 12.06
C GLN A 269 13.76 13.40 13.05
N ASP A 270 12.96 14.13 13.83
CA ASP A 270 12.03 13.52 14.80
C ASP A 270 10.92 12.72 14.10
N ILE A 271 10.43 13.24 12.96
CA ILE A 271 9.45 12.55 12.10
C ILE A 271 10.08 11.30 11.49
N ILE A 272 11.29 11.41 10.93
CA ILE A 272 12.02 10.28 10.33
C ILE A 272 12.20 9.18 11.37
N THR A 273 12.71 9.54 12.54
CA THR A 273 12.97 8.60 13.64
C THR A 273 11.70 7.88 14.05
N ALA A 274 10.58 8.59 14.13
CA ALA A 274 9.35 7.99 14.57
C ALA A 274 8.63 7.15 13.49
N LEU A 275 8.80 7.50 12.19
CA LEU A 275 8.39 6.63 11.08
C LEU A 275 9.19 5.32 11.08
N GLU A 276 10.51 5.40 11.20
CA GLU A 276 11.42 4.24 11.11
C GLU A 276 11.32 3.32 12.35
N TYR A 277 11.32 3.90 13.55
CA TYR A 277 11.51 3.17 14.80
C TYR A 277 10.28 3.14 15.69
N GLY A 278 9.18 3.77 15.28
CA GLY A 278 8.00 3.79 16.13
C GLY A 278 7.49 2.38 16.40
N LYS A 279 7.41 1.97 17.67
CA LYS A 279 6.91 0.65 18.07
C LYS A 279 5.38 0.61 17.95
N THR A 280 4.82 -0.49 17.43
CA THR A 280 3.38 -0.82 17.36
C THR A 280 2.74 -0.83 18.75
N ASP A 281 1.45 -0.58 19.03
CA ASP A 281 0.21 -0.71 18.25
C ASP A 281 -0.48 0.63 17.97
N ILE A 282 -0.85 0.86 16.71
CA ILE A 282 -1.59 2.05 16.29
C ILE A 282 -3.08 1.75 16.08
N TRP A 283 -3.35 0.50 15.72
CA TRP A 283 -4.64 0.09 15.19
C TRP A 283 -5.59 -0.41 16.27
N ASP A 284 -5.09 -0.65 17.49
CA ASP A 284 -5.83 -1.37 18.51
C ASP A 284 -5.58 -0.89 19.95
N ASN A 285 -6.04 0.31 20.29
CA ASN A 285 -6.29 0.61 21.72
C ASN A 285 -7.24 1.79 21.99
N GLY A 286 -7.94 2.34 20.99
CA GLY A 286 -9.01 3.32 21.24
C GLY A 286 -8.58 4.57 22.01
N ALA A 287 -7.28 4.85 22.13
CA ALA A 287 -6.75 6.00 22.82
C ALA A 287 -6.61 7.16 21.83
N ARG A 288 -7.31 8.25 22.13
CA ARG A 288 -7.35 9.48 21.32
C ARG A 288 -5.94 9.99 20.99
N ALA A 289 -5.67 10.20 19.71
CA ALA A 289 -4.88 11.35 19.30
C ALA A 289 -5.71 12.60 19.62
N TYR A 290 -5.31 13.32 20.66
CA TYR A 290 -5.84 14.65 20.93
C TYR A 290 -5.20 15.62 19.91
N TRP A 291 -6.03 16.15 19.02
CA TRP A 291 -5.85 17.48 18.43
C TRP A 291 -6.60 18.48 19.31
#